data_AF-A0AAU4RJT9-F1
#
_entry.id   AF-A0AAU4RJT9-F1
#
_cell.length_a   1.000
_cell.length_b   1.000
_cell.length_c   1.000
_cell.angle_alpha   90.00
_cell.angle_beta   90.00
_cell.angle_gamma   90.00
#
_symmetry.space_group_name_H-M   'P 1'
#
loop_
_entity.id
_entity.type
_entity.pdbx_description
1 polymer ?
#
loop_
_entity_poly.entity_id
_entity_poly.type
_entity_poly.pdbx_seq_one_letter_code
_entity_poly.pdbx_strand_id
1 'polypeptide(L)'
;MSKQAQKIVGIARAEKGYHEGRSGGHWNNDQKYSDQTPGLEWSDRMAWCAVFVSWCAMKAGLAALYPRTASCAYGVDWFKDRKQFGFTPRVGAQVFFGKNGGSHTGLVVAFDDEWITTVEGNSNATGSAEGDGVYEQRHRRKDAWVYGYGYPAFKADAPKPPAHVPAKPAPNRIVPLAAGVHPGAHHKQVKELQQLLVKAGYGPIPGAPSDFYGPETQRAVARFHDRNPKYRAVLHDPRIGPKGFAALQKQAGRR
;
A
#
# COMPACT_ATOMS: atom_id res chain seq x y z
N MET A 1 -12.88 7.44 7.89
CA MET A 1 -11.84 6.80 8.73
C MET A 1 -11.91 7.43 10.12
N SER A 2 -11.92 6.64 11.19
CA SER A 2 -11.96 7.14 12.57
C SER A 2 -10.70 7.95 12.92
N LYS A 3 -10.82 9.04 13.69
CA LYS A 3 -9.70 9.81 14.27
C LYS A 3 -8.78 8.90 15.09
N GLN A 4 -9.34 7.87 15.74
CA GLN A 4 -8.54 6.89 16.49
C GLN A 4 -7.67 6.04 15.55
N ALA A 5 -8.21 5.59 14.43
CA ALA A 5 -7.44 4.87 13.41
C ALA A 5 -6.35 5.76 12.79
N GLN A 6 -6.66 7.03 12.49
CA GLN A 6 -5.67 7.98 11.98
C GLN A 6 -4.53 8.20 12.97
N LYS A 7 -4.85 8.35 14.26
CA LYS A 7 -3.86 8.62 15.31
C LYS A 7 -2.85 7.48 15.45
N ILE A 8 -3.32 6.23 15.56
CA ILE A 8 -2.40 5.09 15.68
C ILE A 8 -1.57 4.87 14.41
N VAL A 9 -2.16 5.07 13.23
CA VAL A 9 -1.43 4.98 11.96
C VAL A 9 -0.34 6.05 11.87
N GLY A 10 -0.63 7.28 12.32
CA GLY A 10 0.37 8.35 12.37
C GLY A 10 1.55 8.01 13.29
N ILE A 11 1.26 7.45 14.47
CA ILE A 11 2.28 7.00 15.42
C ILE A 11 3.13 5.87 14.80
N ALA A 12 2.51 4.85 14.22
CA ALA A 12 3.25 3.75 13.60
C ALA A 12 4.16 4.25 12.47
N ARG A 13 3.64 5.11 11.57
CA ARG A 13 4.43 5.67 10.47
C ARG A 13 5.60 6.55 10.92
N ALA A 14 5.47 7.22 12.06
CA ALA A 14 6.56 8.04 12.62
C ALA A 14 7.76 7.20 13.06
N GLU A 15 7.57 5.90 13.29
CA GLU A 15 8.63 4.97 13.69
C GLU A 15 9.35 4.33 12.51
N LYS A 16 8.88 4.53 11.27
CA LYS A 16 9.49 3.93 10.08
C LYS A 16 10.97 4.32 9.96
N GLY A 17 11.84 3.33 9.78
CA GLY A 17 13.29 3.50 9.74
C GLY A 17 13.96 3.45 11.13
N TYR A 18 13.21 3.24 12.21
CA TYR A 18 13.79 2.80 13.47
C TYR A 18 14.42 1.43 13.30
N HIS A 19 15.60 1.26 13.90
CA HIS A 19 16.32 -0.01 13.96
C HIS A 19 16.54 -0.41 15.41
N GLU A 20 16.50 -1.72 15.65
CA GLU A 20 16.91 -2.31 16.92
C GLU A 20 18.44 -2.20 17.12
N GLY A 21 18.89 -2.54 18.32
CA GLY A 21 20.30 -2.57 18.66
C GLY A 21 21.08 -3.61 17.86
N ARG A 22 22.40 -3.46 17.89
CA ARG A 22 23.32 -4.32 17.15
C ARG A 22 24.49 -4.71 18.03
N SER A 23 24.80 -6.00 18.09
CA SER A 23 25.91 -6.54 18.89
C SER A 23 26.61 -7.67 18.13
N GLY A 24 27.94 -7.72 18.17
CA GLY A 24 28.72 -8.75 17.47
C GLY A 24 28.47 -8.81 15.95
N GLY A 25 28.01 -7.72 15.34
CA GLY A 25 27.66 -7.68 13.91
C GLY A 25 26.23 -8.12 13.57
N HIS A 26 25.44 -8.56 14.56
CA HIS A 26 24.06 -9.04 14.39
C HIS A 26 23.05 -8.11 15.06
N TRP A 27 21.84 -8.06 14.50
CA TRP A 27 20.68 -7.46 15.15
C TRP A 27 20.28 -8.31 16.36
N ASN A 28 20.00 -7.68 17.50
CA ASN A 28 19.91 -8.37 18.78
C ASN A 28 18.56 -8.18 19.49
N ASN A 29 17.54 -7.71 18.76
CA ASN A 29 16.20 -7.37 19.24
C ASN A 29 16.16 -6.40 20.43
N ASP A 30 17.25 -5.67 20.70
CA ASP A 30 17.31 -4.64 21.74
C ASP A 30 16.56 -3.41 21.24
N GLN A 31 15.40 -3.13 21.82
CA GLN A 31 14.54 -2.05 21.32
C GLN A 31 13.74 -1.35 22.40
N LYS A 32 13.40 -0.10 22.11
CA LYS A 32 12.77 0.81 23.08
C LYS A 32 11.31 0.48 23.42
N TYR A 33 10.62 -0.30 22.60
CA TYR A 33 9.18 -0.56 22.73
C TYR A 33 8.85 -1.49 23.90
N SER A 34 9.71 -2.46 24.23
CA SER A 34 9.54 -3.29 25.43
C SER A 34 9.56 -2.44 26.69
N ASP A 35 10.61 -1.64 26.87
CA ASP A 35 10.76 -0.73 28.02
C ASP A 35 9.67 0.33 28.11
N GLN A 36 9.19 0.81 26.96
CA GLN A 36 8.17 1.84 26.90
C GLN A 36 6.74 1.28 26.99
N THR A 37 6.53 -0.03 27.07
CA THR A 37 5.18 -0.62 27.15
C THR A 37 4.98 -1.33 28.49
N PRO A 38 4.32 -0.69 29.48
CA PRO A 38 4.20 -1.22 30.83
C PRO A 38 3.62 -2.63 30.88
N GLY A 39 4.38 -3.57 31.43
CA GLY A 39 4.07 -5.00 31.54
C GLY A 39 4.66 -5.87 30.43
N LEU A 40 5.43 -5.31 29.50
CA LEU A 40 6.14 -6.05 28.43
C LEU A 40 7.67 -5.86 28.49
N GLU A 41 8.21 -5.25 29.53
CA GLU A 41 9.66 -5.01 29.72
C GLU A 41 10.47 -6.32 29.66
N TRP A 42 9.89 -7.41 30.19
CA TRP A 42 10.48 -8.75 30.15
C TRP A 42 10.73 -9.32 28.74
N SER A 43 10.12 -8.72 27.71
CA SER A 43 10.22 -9.19 26.32
C SER A 43 11.31 -8.49 25.51
N ASP A 44 12.13 -7.62 26.13
CA ASP A 44 13.30 -7.06 25.46
C ASP A 44 14.25 -8.17 24.94
N ARG A 45 14.92 -7.90 23.82
CA ARG A 45 15.75 -8.87 23.08
C ARG A 45 15.00 -10.09 22.54
N MET A 46 13.67 -10.08 22.53
CA MET A 46 12.82 -11.06 21.84
C MET A 46 12.16 -10.47 20.59
N ALA A 47 11.54 -11.31 19.76
CA ALA A 47 10.76 -10.86 18.61
C ALA A 47 9.67 -9.87 19.06
N TRP A 48 9.69 -8.66 18.49
CA TRP A 48 8.96 -7.51 19.05
C TRP A 48 7.86 -6.96 18.12
N CYS A 49 7.47 -7.68 17.07
CA CYS A 49 6.40 -7.26 16.17
C CYS A 49 5.07 -6.99 16.89
N ALA A 50 4.66 -7.84 17.83
CA ALA A 50 3.46 -7.64 18.63
C ALA A 50 3.63 -6.57 19.72
N VAL A 51 4.83 -6.44 20.28
CA VAL A 51 5.19 -5.38 21.25
C VAL A 51 5.10 -4.02 20.59
N PHE A 52 5.57 -3.88 19.35
CA PHE A 52 5.44 -2.66 18.55
C PHE A 52 3.98 -2.22 18.39
N VAL A 53 3.08 -3.13 18.00
CA VAL A 53 1.65 -2.79 17.87
C VAL A 53 1.03 -2.41 19.23
N SER A 54 1.41 -3.13 20.30
CA SER A 54 1.00 -2.82 21.69
C SER A 54 1.45 -1.41 22.10
N TRP A 55 2.69 -1.05 21.79
CA TRP A 55 3.26 0.26 22.04
C TRP A 55 2.54 1.35 21.24
N CYS A 56 2.31 1.14 19.94
CA CYS A 56 1.56 2.09 19.10
C CYS A 56 0.16 2.35 19.67
N ALA A 57 -0.55 1.29 20.09
CA ALA A 57 -1.87 1.40 20.71
C ALA A 57 -1.80 2.19 22.02
N MET A 58 -0.81 1.94 22.86
CA MET A 58 -0.61 2.68 24.10
C MET A 58 -0.33 4.17 23.84
N LYS A 59 0.62 4.50 22.96
CA LYS A 59 0.95 5.89 22.61
C LYS A 59 -0.24 6.62 21.97
N ALA A 60 -1.11 5.89 21.27
CA ALA A 60 -2.33 6.44 20.71
C ALA A 60 -3.41 6.72 21.78
N GLY A 61 -3.27 6.21 23.01
CA GLY A 61 -4.32 6.21 24.03
C GLY A 61 -5.42 5.19 23.73
N LEU A 62 -5.08 4.09 23.04
CA LEU A 62 -5.98 3.05 22.54
C LEU A 62 -5.62 1.66 23.08
N ALA A 63 -4.82 1.58 24.16
CA ALA A 63 -4.36 0.31 24.74
C ALA A 63 -5.50 -0.67 25.09
N ALA A 64 -6.69 -0.18 25.42
CA ALA A 64 -7.85 -1.04 25.71
C ALA A 64 -8.47 -1.69 24.46
N LEU A 65 -8.13 -1.21 23.25
CA LEU A 65 -8.70 -1.68 21.99
C LEU A 65 -7.77 -2.67 21.24
N TYR A 66 -6.59 -2.95 21.79
CA TYR A 66 -5.61 -3.88 21.25
C TYR A 66 -5.11 -4.81 22.36
N PRO A 67 -4.64 -6.02 22.02
CA PRO A 67 -3.93 -6.84 22.99
C PRO A 67 -2.60 -6.17 23.36
N ARG A 68 -2.32 -6.01 24.66
CA ARG A 68 -0.98 -5.71 25.15
C ARG A 68 -0.23 -7.03 25.32
N THR A 69 0.60 -7.40 24.35
CA THR A 69 1.25 -8.71 24.30
C THR A 69 2.52 -8.71 23.46
N ALA A 70 3.43 -9.64 23.75
CA ALA A 70 4.54 -10.02 22.88
C ALA A 70 4.20 -11.20 21.94
N SER A 71 3.02 -11.82 22.07
CA SER A 71 2.64 -13.02 21.31
C SER A 71 1.59 -12.73 20.24
N CYS A 72 1.92 -13.04 18.97
CA CYS A 72 0.97 -12.95 17.86
C CYS A 72 -0.22 -13.90 18.03
N ALA A 73 0.03 -15.14 18.46
CA ALA A 73 -1.02 -16.13 18.70
C ALA A 73 -2.01 -15.65 19.78
N TYR A 74 -1.49 -15.12 20.90
CA TYR A 74 -2.35 -14.52 21.92
C TYR A 74 -3.14 -13.33 21.36
N GLY A 75 -2.52 -12.51 20.50
CA GLY A 75 -3.22 -11.41 19.85
C GLY A 75 -4.41 -11.87 18.99
N VAL A 76 -4.23 -12.95 18.22
CA VAL A 76 -5.32 -13.57 17.46
C VAL A 76 -6.46 -13.99 18.38
N ASP A 77 -6.16 -14.72 19.45
CA ASP A 77 -7.18 -15.23 20.38
C ASP A 77 -7.90 -14.08 21.09
N TRP A 78 -7.17 -13.05 21.53
CA TRP A 78 -7.73 -11.86 22.17
C TRP A 78 -8.80 -11.16 21.31
N PHE A 79 -8.57 -11.05 20.00
CA PHE A 79 -9.54 -10.49 19.06
C PHE A 79 -10.69 -11.45 18.76
N LYS A 80 -10.42 -12.76 18.66
CA LYS A 80 -11.48 -13.77 18.46
C LYS A 80 -12.46 -13.82 19.63
N ASP A 81 -11.95 -13.82 20.86
CA ASP A 81 -12.77 -13.83 22.08
C ASP A 81 -13.68 -12.60 22.18
N ARG A 82 -13.23 -11.48 21.60
CA ARG A 82 -14.00 -10.23 21.50
C ARG A 82 -14.91 -10.13 20.29
N LYS A 83 -14.99 -11.19 19.46
CA LYS A 83 -15.72 -11.20 18.18
C LYS A 83 -15.27 -10.09 17.23
N GLN A 84 -13.98 -9.75 17.31
CA GLN A 84 -13.33 -8.66 16.60
C GLN A 84 -12.27 -9.17 15.62
N PHE A 85 -12.33 -10.44 15.22
CA PHE A 85 -11.42 -11.01 14.22
C PHE A 85 -12.14 -11.27 12.91
N GLY A 86 -11.48 -11.07 11.77
CA GLY A 86 -12.02 -11.47 10.46
C GLY A 86 -11.03 -11.31 9.32
N PHE A 87 -11.55 -11.26 8.08
CA PHE A 87 -10.73 -11.43 6.86
C PHE A 87 -10.77 -10.23 5.90
N THR A 88 -11.31 -9.09 6.34
CA THR A 88 -11.41 -7.88 5.52
C THR A 88 -10.51 -6.80 6.10
N PRO A 89 -9.52 -6.27 5.35
CA PRO A 89 -8.64 -5.25 5.85
C PRO A 89 -9.42 -3.98 6.20
N ARG A 90 -8.99 -3.33 7.27
CA ARG A 90 -9.46 -2.01 7.70
C ARG A 90 -8.25 -1.21 8.14
N VAL A 91 -8.24 0.10 7.86
CA VAL A 91 -7.16 0.95 8.38
C VAL A 91 -7.23 0.99 9.90
N GLY A 92 -6.08 0.80 10.53
CA GLY A 92 -5.96 0.61 11.97
C GLY A 92 -6.33 -0.80 12.45
N ALA A 93 -6.58 -1.76 11.57
CA ALA A 93 -6.62 -3.16 11.98
C ALA A 93 -5.19 -3.67 12.27
N GLN A 94 -5.07 -4.58 13.23
CA GLN A 94 -3.86 -5.37 13.40
C GLN A 94 -3.95 -6.58 12.46
N VAL A 95 -3.05 -6.66 11.47
CA VAL A 95 -2.96 -7.83 10.59
C VAL A 95 -2.07 -8.89 11.23
N PHE A 96 -2.44 -10.16 11.06
CA PHE A 96 -1.70 -11.31 11.55
C PHE A 96 -1.30 -12.20 10.38
N PHE A 97 -0.08 -12.72 10.45
CA PHE A 97 0.53 -13.49 9.38
C PHE A 97 0.94 -14.88 9.83
N GLY A 98 1.00 -15.78 8.85
CA GLY A 98 1.47 -17.14 8.99
C GLY A 98 0.48 -18.12 9.59
N LYS A 99 1.00 -19.29 9.95
CA LYS A 99 0.16 -20.41 10.39
C LYS A 99 -0.66 -19.96 11.60
N ASN A 100 -1.98 -19.97 11.44
CA ASN A 100 -2.95 -19.50 12.44
C ASN A 100 -2.73 -18.05 12.93
N GLY A 101 -1.99 -17.23 12.18
CA GLY A 101 -1.65 -15.85 12.54
C GLY A 101 -0.58 -15.71 13.63
N GLY A 102 0.12 -16.79 13.96
CA GLY A 102 1.07 -16.82 15.07
C GLY A 102 2.48 -16.35 14.74
N SER A 103 2.80 -16.03 13.48
CA SER A 103 4.19 -15.83 13.03
C SER A 103 4.63 -14.37 13.06
N HIS A 104 3.78 -13.44 12.60
CA HIS A 104 4.12 -12.02 12.54
C HIS A 104 2.86 -11.16 12.59
N THR A 105 3.01 -9.87 12.90
CA THR A 105 1.90 -8.93 12.94
C THR A 105 2.34 -7.51 12.60
N GLY A 106 1.39 -6.70 12.13
CA GLY A 106 1.60 -5.29 11.80
C GLY A 106 0.31 -4.49 11.85
N LEU A 107 0.43 -3.18 11.65
CA LEU A 107 -0.72 -2.27 11.57
C LEU A 107 -1.06 -1.96 10.12
N VAL A 108 -2.30 -2.22 9.70
CA VAL A 108 -2.79 -1.84 8.37
C VAL A 108 -2.94 -0.31 8.31
N VAL A 109 -2.14 0.34 7.46
CA VAL A 109 -2.13 1.80 7.29
C VAL A 109 -2.85 2.27 6.03
N ALA A 110 -3.00 1.39 5.04
CA ALA A 110 -3.79 1.59 3.83
C ALA A 110 -4.15 0.23 3.21
N PHE A 111 -5.15 0.21 2.32
CA PHE A 111 -5.43 -0.95 1.49
C PHE A 111 -6.17 -0.54 0.23
N ASP A 112 -6.06 -1.37 -0.80
CA ASP A 112 -6.82 -1.31 -2.03
C ASP A 112 -7.47 -2.69 -2.32
N ASP A 113 -7.91 -2.91 -3.56
CA ASP A 113 -8.60 -4.15 -3.95
C ASP A 113 -7.67 -5.37 -4.01
N GLU A 114 -6.37 -5.16 -4.13
CA GLU A 114 -5.36 -6.22 -4.29
C GLU A 114 -4.35 -6.25 -3.14
N TRP A 115 -4.07 -5.10 -2.51
CA TRP A 115 -2.98 -4.94 -1.56
C TRP A 115 -3.44 -4.38 -0.22
N ILE A 116 -2.76 -4.80 0.84
CA ILE A 116 -2.65 -4.04 2.08
C ILE A 116 -1.28 -3.36 2.13
N THR A 117 -1.25 -2.16 2.70
CA THR A 117 -0.02 -1.50 3.15
C THR A 117 -0.02 -1.53 4.67
N THR A 118 1.09 -1.97 5.24
CA THR A 118 1.25 -2.19 6.68
C THR A 118 2.47 -1.44 7.20
N VAL A 119 2.47 -1.11 8.49
CA VAL A 119 3.70 -0.76 9.21
C VAL A 119 3.96 -1.85 10.25
N GLU A 120 5.14 -2.43 10.18
CA GLU A 120 5.54 -3.64 10.90
C GLU A 120 6.85 -3.38 11.64
N GLY A 121 6.86 -3.67 12.95
CA GLY A 121 8.08 -3.73 13.75
C GLY A 121 8.67 -5.14 13.72
N ASN A 122 9.97 -5.27 14.00
CA ASN A 122 10.73 -6.51 13.83
C ASN A 122 10.50 -7.09 12.43
N SER A 123 10.59 -6.21 11.43
CA SER A 123 10.56 -6.54 10.01
C SER A 123 11.85 -6.03 9.36
N ASN A 124 12.03 -6.26 8.08
CA ASN A 124 13.19 -5.83 7.30
C ASN A 124 12.75 -5.56 5.85
N ALA A 125 13.64 -5.03 5.02
CA ALA A 125 13.31 -4.67 3.64
C ALA A 125 12.85 -5.84 2.76
N THR A 126 13.14 -7.10 3.13
CA THR A 126 12.84 -8.30 2.34
C THR A 126 11.74 -9.18 2.95
N GLY A 127 11.25 -8.85 4.15
CA GLY A 127 10.27 -9.65 4.90
C GLY A 127 10.83 -10.95 5.50
N SER A 128 12.16 -11.08 5.69
CA SER A 128 12.75 -12.26 6.34
C SER A 128 12.41 -12.36 7.83
N ALA A 129 12.53 -13.57 8.40
CA ALA A 129 12.19 -13.86 9.80
C ALA A 129 13.05 -13.10 10.82
N GLU A 130 14.27 -12.71 10.47
CA GLU A 130 15.13 -11.85 11.29
C GLU A 130 14.86 -10.39 10.97
N GLY A 131 13.86 -9.80 11.64
CA GLY A 131 13.58 -8.38 11.56
C GLY A 131 14.72 -7.54 12.11
N ASP A 132 14.90 -6.33 11.57
CA ASP A 132 15.94 -5.38 12.02
C ASP A 132 15.39 -3.98 12.33
N GLY A 133 14.09 -3.76 12.15
CA GLY A 133 13.51 -2.45 12.39
C GLY A 133 12.03 -2.33 12.06
N VAL A 134 11.60 -1.09 11.88
CA VAL A 134 10.23 -0.73 11.50
C VAL A 134 10.16 -0.37 10.03
N TYR A 135 9.32 -1.12 9.30
CA TYR A 135 9.18 -1.01 7.85
C TYR A 135 7.73 -0.78 7.44
N GLU A 136 7.54 -0.03 6.34
CA GLU A 136 6.26 -0.03 5.64
C GLU A 136 6.31 -1.10 4.55
N GLN A 137 5.40 -2.07 4.62
CA GLN A 137 5.37 -3.22 3.72
C GLN A 137 4.09 -3.23 2.88
N ARG A 138 4.13 -3.96 1.77
CA ARG A 138 2.96 -4.24 0.94
C ARG A 138 2.78 -5.74 0.77
N HIS A 139 1.60 -6.21 1.11
CA HIS A 139 1.22 -7.62 0.99
C HIS A 139 -0.01 -7.75 0.10
N ARG A 140 -0.06 -8.80 -0.72
CA ARG A 140 -1.31 -9.15 -1.41
C ARG A 140 -2.32 -9.54 -0.35
N ARG A 141 -3.47 -8.87 -0.32
CA ARG A 141 -4.47 -9.09 0.74
C ARG A 141 -5.14 -10.47 0.70
N LYS A 142 -4.96 -11.21 -0.40
CA LYS A 142 -5.42 -12.58 -0.63
C LYS A 142 -4.28 -13.61 -0.56
N ASP A 143 -3.09 -13.19 -0.16
CA ASP A 143 -1.97 -14.10 0.06
C ASP A 143 -2.32 -15.06 1.22
N ALA A 144 -1.96 -16.34 1.07
CA ALA A 144 -2.19 -17.35 2.10
C ALA A 144 -1.40 -17.06 3.39
N TRP A 145 -0.31 -16.28 3.28
CA TRP A 145 0.45 -15.81 4.42
C TRP A 145 -0.31 -14.77 5.26
N VAL A 146 -1.26 -14.03 4.67
CA VAL A 146 -2.12 -13.08 5.38
C VAL A 146 -3.25 -13.85 6.04
N TYR A 147 -3.12 -14.18 7.33
CA TYR A 147 -4.07 -15.03 8.04
C TYR A 147 -5.39 -14.30 8.34
N GLY A 148 -5.32 -13.06 8.82
CA GLY A 148 -6.52 -12.29 9.14
C GLY A 148 -6.23 -11.00 9.91
N TYR A 149 -7.29 -10.37 10.39
CA TYR A 149 -7.27 -9.02 10.92
C TYR A 149 -8.03 -8.93 12.25
N GLY A 150 -7.38 -8.40 13.27
CA GLY A 150 -8.01 -7.91 14.49
C GLY A 150 -8.58 -6.50 14.29
N TYR A 151 -9.80 -6.28 14.76
CA TYR A 151 -10.57 -5.05 14.59
C TYR A 151 -10.75 -4.33 15.93
N PRO A 152 -9.90 -3.34 16.24
CA PRO A 152 -10.12 -2.47 17.38
C PRO A 152 -11.50 -1.83 17.28
N ALA A 153 -12.25 -1.82 18.39
CA ALA A 153 -13.54 -1.16 18.49
C ALA A 153 -13.40 0.37 18.55
N PHE A 154 -12.94 0.98 17.46
CA PHE A 154 -12.87 2.43 17.35
C PHE A 154 -14.28 3.03 17.46
N LYS A 155 -14.38 4.15 18.18
CA LYS A 155 -15.55 5.01 18.15
C LYS A 155 -15.78 5.45 16.71
N ALA A 156 -17.02 5.27 16.25
CA ALA A 156 -17.44 5.77 14.95
C ALA A 156 -17.34 7.30 14.97
N ASP A 157 -16.60 7.86 14.02
CA ASP A 157 -16.82 9.26 13.65
C ASP A 157 -18.07 9.32 12.77
N ALA A 158 -18.70 10.50 12.70
CA ALA A 158 -19.75 10.80 11.73
C ALA A 158 -19.39 10.23 10.34
N PRO A 159 -20.35 9.65 9.60
CA PRO A 159 -20.08 8.78 8.47
C PRO A 159 -19.26 9.50 7.39
N LYS A 160 -17.95 9.24 7.39
CA LYS A 160 -17.05 9.50 6.27
C LYS A 160 -16.63 8.13 5.75
N PRO A 161 -16.79 7.85 4.44
CA PRO A 161 -16.50 6.53 3.88
C PRO A 161 -15.14 6.00 4.36
N PRO A 162 -15.00 4.68 4.53
CA PRO A 162 -13.71 4.08 4.84
C PRO A 162 -12.70 4.60 3.82
N ALA A 163 -11.54 5.03 4.29
CA ALA A 163 -10.45 5.42 3.41
C ALA A 163 -9.83 4.13 2.83
N HIS A 164 -10.59 3.50 1.93
CA HIS A 164 -10.03 2.85 0.78
C HIS A 164 -9.32 3.96 0.00
N VAL A 165 -8.00 3.89 -0.04
CA VAL A 165 -7.25 4.72 -0.98
C VAL A 165 -7.66 4.20 -2.35
N PRO A 166 -8.17 5.03 -3.29
CA PRO A 166 -8.53 4.53 -4.61
C PRO A 166 -7.33 3.78 -5.18
N ALA A 167 -7.56 2.49 -5.48
CA ALA A 167 -6.58 1.67 -6.18
C ALA A 167 -6.05 2.45 -7.39
N LYS A 168 -4.76 2.31 -7.67
CA LYS A 168 -4.24 2.56 -9.03
C LYS A 168 -5.20 1.85 -9.99
N PRO A 169 -5.74 2.53 -11.03
CA PRO A 169 -6.83 1.98 -11.82
C PRO A 169 -6.50 0.58 -12.30
N ALA A 170 -7.38 -0.38 -12.01
CA ALA A 170 -7.22 -1.77 -12.40
C ALA A 170 -6.86 -1.85 -13.90
N PRO A 171 -5.95 -2.76 -14.31
CA PRO A 171 -5.38 -2.80 -15.66
C PRO A 171 -6.42 -2.98 -16.79
N ASN A 172 -7.69 -3.21 -16.44
CA ASN A 172 -8.78 -3.45 -17.37
C ASN A 172 -9.85 -2.36 -17.40
N ARG A 173 -9.73 -1.24 -16.66
CA ARG A 173 -10.72 -0.14 -16.68
C ARG A 173 -10.27 1.03 -17.56
N ILE A 174 -11.17 1.59 -18.37
CA ILE A 174 -10.93 2.86 -19.08
C ILE A 174 -10.82 4.02 -18.10
N VAL A 175 -9.71 4.77 -18.18
CA VAL A 175 -9.44 5.97 -17.34
C VAL A 175 -9.52 7.26 -18.15
N PRO A 176 -9.96 8.39 -17.57
CA PRO A 176 -9.97 9.67 -18.26
C PRO A 176 -8.55 10.19 -18.53
N LEU A 177 -8.39 10.99 -19.58
CA LEU A 177 -7.15 11.71 -19.87
C LEU A 177 -7.01 12.89 -18.91
N ALA A 178 -5.88 12.98 -18.20
CA ALA A 178 -5.57 14.11 -17.34
C ALA A 178 -5.21 15.35 -18.19
N ALA A 179 -5.66 16.53 -17.75
CA ALA A 179 -5.46 17.79 -18.48
C ALA A 179 -3.98 18.13 -18.73
N GLY A 180 -3.08 17.70 -17.84
CA GLY A 180 -1.63 17.90 -17.95
C GLY A 180 -0.92 16.98 -18.94
N VAL A 181 -1.62 16.07 -19.63
CA VAL A 181 -1.03 15.20 -20.65
C VAL A 181 -1.11 15.89 -22.00
N HIS A 182 0.01 16.51 -22.42
CA HIS A 182 0.14 17.17 -23.71
C HIS A 182 1.59 17.12 -24.20
N PRO A 183 1.84 17.34 -25.52
CA PRO A 183 3.19 17.45 -26.07
C PRO A 183 4.10 18.37 -25.25
N GLY A 184 5.31 17.90 -24.95
CA GLY A 184 6.31 18.65 -24.18
C GLY A 184 6.16 18.61 -22.65
N ALA A 185 5.07 18.05 -22.10
CA ALA A 185 4.87 17.97 -20.66
C ALA A 185 5.48 16.72 -20.02
N HIS A 186 5.80 16.83 -18.72
CA HIS A 186 6.01 15.69 -17.84
C HIS A 186 4.74 15.40 -17.06
N HIS A 187 4.22 14.17 -17.16
CA HIS A 187 3.07 13.73 -16.39
C HIS A 187 3.08 12.22 -16.20
N LYS A 188 2.69 11.74 -15.00
CA LYS A 188 2.70 10.31 -14.63
C LYS A 188 1.89 9.41 -15.58
N GLN A 189 0.86 9.97 -16.23
CA GLN A 189 0.00 9.26 -17.20
C GLN A 189 0.65 9.12 -18.60
N VAL A 190 1.75 9.83 -18.89
CA VAL A 190 2.45 9.71 -20.18
C VAL A 190 3.07 8.33 -20.34
N LYS A 191 3.63 7.77 -19.27
CA LYS A 191 4.18 6.42 -19.27
C LYS A 191 3.14 5.38 -19.65
N GLU A 192 1.93 5.53 -19.12
CA GLU A 192 0.78 4.68 -19.46
C GLU A 192 0.33 4.89 -20.92
N LEU A 193 0.26 6.13 -21.40
CA LEU A 193 -0.04 6.43 -22.80
C LEU A 193 0.95 5.75 -23.75
N GLN A 194 2.26 5.83 -23.49
CA GLN A 194 3.29 5.19 -24.30
C GLN A 194 3.12 3.66 -24.34
N GLN A 195 2.87 3.03 -23.19
CA GLN A 195 2.62 1.59 -23.10
C GLN A 195 1.38 1.17 -23.89
N LEU A 196 0.29 1.95 -23.80
CA LEU A 196 -0.95 1.69 -24.54
C LEU A 196 -0.76 1.83 -26.06
N LEU A 197 -0.01 2.85 -26.50
CA LEU A 197 0.33 3.05 -27.92
C LEU A 197 1.12 1.87 -28.47
N VAL A 198 2.15 1.41 -27.75
CA VAL A 198 2.92 0.23 -28.16
C VAL A 198 2.03 -1.01 -28.18
N LYS A 199 1.28 -1.26 -27.11
CA LYS A 199 0.39 -2.43 -27.00
C LYS A 199 -0.68 -2.47 -28.08
N ALA A 200 -1.23 -1.33 -28.48
CA ALA A 200 -2.22 -1.22 -29.55
C ALA A 200 -1.60 -1.17 -30.97
N GLY A 201 -0.28 -1.38 -31.11
CA GLY A 201 0.39 -1.48 -32.41
C GLY A 201 0.71 -0.15 -33.08
N TYR A 202 0.81 0.94 -32.29
CA TYR A 202 1.24 2.28 -32.72
C TYR A 202 2.69 2.60 -32.32
N GLY A 203 3.42 1.63 -31.78
CA GLY A 203 4.87 1.69 -31.61
C GLY A 203 5.63 1.62 -32.95
N PRO A 204 6.97 1.56 -32.91
CA PRO A 204 7.81 1.61 -31.71
C PRO A 204 7.88 3.03 -31.12
N ILE A 205 8.11 3.12 -29.82
CA ILE A 205 8.55 4.34 -29.12
C ILE A 205 9.93 3.97 -28.55
N PRO A 206 11.04 4.42 -29.16
CA PRO A 206 12.38 4.09 -28.71
C PRO A 206 12.64 4.51 -27.26
N GLY A 207 13.31 3.64 -26.50
CA GLY A 207 13.63 3.89 -25.08
C GLY A 207 12.62 3.32 -24.09
N ALA A 208 12.96 3.38 -22.81
CA ALA A 208 12.08 2.93 -21.73
C ALA A 208 10.90 3.91 -21.56
N PRO A 209 9.67 3.41 -21.29
CA PRO A 209 8.54 4.28 -21.01
C PRO A 209 8.81 5.27 -19.88
N SER A 210 8.57 6.54 -20.14
CA SER A 210 8.89 7.66 -19.27
C SER A 210 7.69 8.58 -19.06
N ASP A 211 7.83 9.50 -18.12
CA ASP A 211 6.78 10.47 -17.81
C ASP A 211 6.78 11.66 -18.81
N PHE A 212 7.66 11.65 -19.82
CA PHE A 212 7.83 12.75 -20.77
C PHE A 212 7.09 12.54 -22.09
N TYR A 213 6.25 13.50 -22.47
CA TYR A 213 5.53 13.51 -23.76
C TYR A 213 6.43 14.09 -24.86
N GLY A 214 7.52 13.37 -25.13
CA GLY A 214 8.53 13.75 -26.13
C GLY A 214 8.14 13.47 -27.58
N PRO A 215 9.04 13.77 -28.53
CA PRO A 215 8.81 13.62 -29.97
C PRO A 215 8.36 12.22 -30.39
N GLU A 216 8.90 11.17 -29.77
CA GLU A 216 8.54 9.79 -30.11
C GLU A 216 7.13 9.42 -29.65
N THR A 217 6.70 9.93 -28.49
CA THR A 217 5.30 9.83 -28.04
C THR A 217 4.37 10.56 -29.01
N GLN A 218 4.76 11.76 -29.48
CA GLN A 218 3.99 12.54 -30.44
C GLN A 218 3.85 11.82 -31.79
N ARG A 219 4.92 11.22 -32.31
CA ARG A 219 4.88 10.39 -33.53
C ARG A 219 3.95 9.19 -33.37
N ALA A 220 3.99 8.50 -32.23
CA ALA A 220 3.11 7.37 -31.96
C ALA A 220 1.64 7.79 -31.89
N VAL A 221 1.33 8.95 -31.30
CA VAL A 221 -0.02 9.51 -31.30
C VAL A 221 -0.48 9.92 -32.69
N ALA A 222 0.39 10.52 -33.50
CA ALA A 222 0.08 10.81 -34.90
C ALA A 222 -0.26 9.53 -35.68
N ARG A 223 0.49 8.43 -35.49
CA ARG A 223 0.16 7.12 -36.08
C ARG A 223 -1.20 6.58 -35.62
N PHE A 224 -1.55 6.78 -34.35
CA PHE A 224 -2.89 6.46 -33.84
C PHE A 224 -3.96 7.27 -34.58
N HIS A 225 -3.75 8.56 -34.77
CA HIS A 225 -4.68 9.43 -35.49
C HIS A 225 -4.78 9.12 -36.99
N ASP A 226 -3.70 8.69 -37.64
CA ASP A 226 -3.73 8.30 -39.05
C ASP A 226 -4.61 7.06 -39.28
N ARG A 227 -4.59 6.09 -38.33
CA ARG A 227 -5.50 4.94 -38.35
C ARG A 227 -6.90 5.25 -37.78
N ASN A 228 -7.05 6.37 -37.08
CA ASN A 228 -8.32 6.77 -36.44
C ASN A 228 -8.62 8.26 -36.65
N PRO A 229 -8.89 8.72 -37.90
CA PRO A 229 -8.99 10.14 -38.23
C PRO A 229 -10.07 10.89 -37.44
N LYS A 230 -11.11 10.20 -36.95
CA LYS A 230 -12.18 10.78 -36.12
C LYS A 230 -11.72 11.34 -34.77
N TYR A 231 -10.50 11.04 -34.32
CA TYR A 231 -9.96 11.49 -33.03
C TYR A 231 -8.93 12.62 -33.13
N ARG A 232 -8.57 13.05 -34.36
CA ARG A 232 -7.58 14.13 -34.58
C ARG A 232 -8.29 15.46 -34.79
N ALA A 233 -7.71 16.55 -34.27
CA ALA A 233 -8.19 17.90 -34.55
C ALA A 233 -7.61 18.45 -35.86
N VAL A 234 -6.39 18.04 -36.20
CA VAL A 234 -5.65 18.47 -37.39
C VAL A 234 -4.93 17.30 -38.06
N LEU A 235 -4.49 17.48 -39.30
CA LEU A 235 -3.62 16.53 -39.98
C LEU A 235 -2.30 16.41 -39.19
N HIS A 236 -1.88 15.18 -38.87
CA HIS A 236 -0.72 14.87 -38.01
C HIS A 236 -0.80 15.43 -36.57
N ASP A 237 -2.00 15.49 -35.99
CA ASP A 237 -2.19 15.94 -34.60
C ASP A 237 -1.32 15.14 -33.61
N PRO A 238 -0.35 15.76 -32.93
CA PRO A 238 0.54 15.09 -31.99
C PRO A 238 -0.08 14.91 -30.59
N ARG A 239 -1.26 15.48 -30.33
CA ARG A 239 -1.89 15.55 -29.01
C ARG A 239 -3.06 14.57 -28.91
N ILE A 240 -2.96 13.60 -28.01
CA ILE A 240 -4.07 12.69 -27.74
C ILE A 240 -5.21 13.46 -27.02
N GLY A 241 -6.42 13.42 -27.58
CA GLY A 241 -7.62 13.98 -26.94
C GLY A 241 -8.32 12.99 -26.01
N PRO A 242 -9.24 13.42 -25.11
CA PRO A 242 -9.93 12.52 -24.18
C PRO A 242 -10.69 11.36 -24.86
N LYS A 243 -11.35 11.64 -25.99
CA LYS A 243 -12.04 10.61 -26.80
C LYS A 243 -11.05 9.63 -27.45
N GLY A 244 -9.93 10.16 -27.97
CA GLY A 244 -8.86 9.36 -28.55
C GLY A 244 -8.19 8.45 -27.51
N PHE A 245 -7.91 8.97 -26.32
CA PHE A 245 -7.31 8.21 -25.23
C PHE A 245 -8.22 7.08 -24.74
N ALA A 246 -9.53 7.32 -24.64
CA ALA A 246 -10.49 6.27 -24.31
C ALA A 246 -10.55 5.18 -25.40
N ALA A 247 -10.48 5.56 -26.68
CA ALA A 247 -10.47 4.61 -27.79
C ALA A 247 -9.18 3.78 -27.86
N LEU A 248 -8.03 4.41 -27.65
CA LEU A 248 -6.73 3.75 -27.55
C LEU A 248 -6.73 2.71 -26.42
N GLN A 249 -7.29 3.05 -25.26
CA GLN A 249 -7.42 2.12 -24.14
C GLN A 249 -8.25 0.90 -24.50
N LYS A 250 -9.37 1.06 -25.23
CA LYS A 250 -10.16 -0.06 -25.75
C LYS A 250 -9.39 -0.93 -26.72
N GLN A 251 -8.64 -0.33 -27.65
CA GLN A 251 -7.79 -1.07 -28.60
C GLN A 251 -6.65 -1.83 -27.90
N ALA A 252 -6.16 -1.31 -26.79
CA ALA A 252 -5.19 -1.99 -25.93
C ALA A 252 -5.82 -3.04 -24.99
N GLY A 253 -7.13 -3.31 -25.11
CA GLY A 253 -7.86 -4.36 -24.40
C GLY A 253 -8.55 -3.95 -23.10
N ARG A 254 -8.62 -2.65 -22.77
CA ARG A 254 -9.36 -2.18 -21.57
C ARG A 254 -10.86 -2.11 -21.82
N ARG A 255 -11.65 -2.27 -20.77
CA ARG A 255 -13.12 -2.27 -20.76
C ARG A 255 -13.69 -1.18 -19.85
#